data_AF-A0A9Q0HQQ9-F1
#
_entry.id   AF-A0A9Q0HQQ9-F1
#
_cell.length_a   1.000
_cell.length_b   1.000
_cell.length_c   1.000
_cell.angle_alpha   90.00
_cell.angle_beta   90.00
_cell.angle_gamma   90.00
#
_symmetry.space_group_name_H-M   'P 1'
#
loop_
_entity.id
_entity.type
_entity.pdbx_description
1 polymer ?
#
loop_
_entity_poly.entity_id
_entity_poly.type
_entity_poly.pdbx_seq_one_letter_code
_entity_poly.pdbx_strand_id
1 'polypeptide(L)'
;MATAMAPRPLKLCCFRQVQHTRYRPALVPCGGTLPYLKHRFRVSCSGGEKWESSEVLVERGATGGLPAIDELEKDEEEEEEEGERWWLKGLPQRYKLIGATSLAFVICNMDKVNLSVAIIPMSHQFGWNSSTAGLVQSSFFWGYALSQLPGGWLAKIFGGRKVLEVGVLTWSLATAVVPMAAGFMPGLVLSRVLVGIGEGVSPSAATDLIARSIPMEERSRAVAIVFGGLSVGSVLGLLLAPTIIQNYGWESVFYVFGLVGIIWCLIFELVKEGQSLVNIEELFNINGNMSSKESLDTSLKEIGSSLKEVPWKAFFKSKAVWAMIYAHFCGSWGHYTCLSWLPTFFSEELNLNLTEAAWVSILPSLGSIIITSIAAPFADNLISNGVETTKVRKICQTIAFLSPAFFMALSSLDLGLPPWEIVAFLTSGLALSSFALSGLYCTHQDISREYASILLGITNTVGAIPGILGVALTGYLLDSTHSWSLSLFAPSIFFYLTGTVIWLLFASSEPQTFTD
;
A
#
# COMPACT_ATOMS: atom_id res chain seq x y z
N MET A 1 -49.88 43.36 15.18
CA MET A 1 -49.69 44.22 16.37
C MET A 1 -48.51 43.64 17.14
N ALA A 2 -47.45 44.43 17.26
CA ALA A 2 -46.09 44.00 17.62
C ALA A 2 -45.87 43.90 19.14
N THR A 3 -44.91 43.05 19.56
CA THR A 3 -43.82 43.26 20.57
C THR A 3 -43.25 41.86 20.94
N ALA A 4 -42.06 41.44 20.51
CA ALA A 4 -40.67 41.83 20.85
C ALA A 4 -40.11 41.15 22.12
N MET A 5 -39.19 40.18 21.94
CA MET A 5 -38.07 39.89 22.85
C MET A 5 -36.94 39.13 22.12
N ALA A 6 -35.69 39.46 22.47
CA ALA A 6 -34.46 39.40 21.69
C ALA A 6 -33.74 38.02 21.57
N PRO A 7 -32.81 37.86 20.60
CA PRO A 7 -32.06 36.61 20.37
C PRO A 7 -30.73 36.51 21.16
N ARG A 8 -30.36 35.28 21.51
CA ARG A 8 -29.03 34.89 22.06
C ARG A 8 -28.00 34.72 20.93
N PRO A 9 -26.73 35.18 21.07
CA PRO A 9 -25.71 34.90 20.07
C PRO A 9 -25.00 33.56 20.33
N LEU A 10 -25.00 32.67 19.32
CA LEU A 10 -24.06 31.56 19.19
C LEU A 10 -22.70 32.09 18.72
N LYS A 11 -21.62 31.66 19.38
CA LYS A 11 -20.24 31.98 19.02
C LYS A 11 -19.85 31.26 17.72
N LEU A 12 -19.51 32.03 16.68
CA LEU A 12 -18.78 31.56 15.49
C LEU A 12 -17.32 31.29 15.84
N CYS A 13 -16.79 30.13 15.44
CA CYS A 13 -15.36 29.86 15.33
C CYS A 13 -14.77 30.67 14.17
N CYS A 14 -13.76 31.49 14.47
CA CYS A 14 -13.06 32.32 13.49
C CYS A 14 -11.99 31.50 12.74
N PHE A 15 -12.08 31.52 11.40
CA PHE A 15 -10.98 31.21 10.48
C PHE A 15 -9.78 32.14 10.75
N ARG A 16 -8.56 31.59 10.80
CA ARG A 16 -7.33 32.38 10.89
C ARG A 16 -6.62 32.41 9.52
N GLN A 17 -6.71 33.57 8.89
CA GLN A 17 -6.00 33.98 7.67
C GLN A 17 -4.54 34.32 8.04
N VAL A 18 -3.56 33.78 7.32
CA VAL A 18 -2.13 34.12 7.48
C VAL A 18 -1.75 35.17 6.44
N GLN A 19 -1.42 36.39 6.87
CA GLN A 19 -0.80 37.41 6.03
C GLN A 19 0.72 37.43 6.29
N HIS A 20 1.50 37.26 5.22
CA HIS A 20 2.95 37.48 5.22
C HIS A 20 3.26 38.99 5.21
N THR A 21 4.03 39.48 6.18
CA THR A 21 4.70 40.78 6.10
C THR A 21 6.21 40.56 6.01
N ARG A 22 6.80 41.06 4.90
CA ARG A 22 8.25 41.17 4.68
C ARG A 22 8.82 42.28 5.56
N TYR A 23 9.96 42.06 6.21
CA TYR A 23 10.79 43.13 6.76
C TYR A 23 12.22 43.05 6.23
N ARG A 24 12.74 44.19 5.76
CA ARG A 24 14.13 44.41 5.33
C ARG A 24 15.06 44.54 6.55
N PRO A 25 16.36 44.21 6.44
CA PRO A 25 17.29 44.28 7.56
C PRO A 25 17.73 45.72 7.84
N ALA A 26 17.72 46.10 9.12
CA ALA A 26 18.41 47.29 9.62
C ALA A 26 19.77 46.86 10.18
N LEU A 27 20.83 47.54 9.71
CA LEU A 27 22.20 47.43 10.19
C LEU A 27 22.28 47.80 11.68
N VAL A 28 22.92 46.96 12.50
CA VAL A 28 23.37 47.30 13.87
C VAL A 28 24.87 46.98 13.99
N PRO A 29 25.70 47.86 14.59
CA PRO A 29 27.15 47.71 14.68
C PRO A 29 27.59 46.70 15.74
N CYS A 30 28.83 46.22 15.58
CA CYS A 30 29.53 45.25 16.40
C CYS A 30 29.51 45.57 17.91
N GLY A 31 29.25 44.54 18.72
CA GLY A 31 29.53 44.52 20.16
C GLY A 31 28.29 44.21 21.01
N GLY A 32 28.05 42.93 21.29
CA GLY A 32 27.03 42.52 22.25
C GLY A 32 26.51 41.11 22.00
N THR A 33 26.81 40.20 22.92
CA THR A 33 26.29 38.84 23.08
C THR A 33 24.78 38.70 22.78
N LEU A 34 24.42 37.78 21.89
CA LEU A 34 23.03 37.37 21.63
C LEU A 34 22.43 36.64 22.85
N PRO A 35 21.19 36.95 23.28
CA PRO A 35 20.46 36.10 24.22
C PRO A 35 19.65 35.02 23.48
N TYR A 36 19.82 33.76 23.90
CA TYR A 36 18.99 32.62 23.53
C TYR A 36 17.53 32.82 23.96
N LEU A 37 16.59 32.63 23.04
CA LEU A 37 15.14 32.60 23.31
C LEU A 37 14.74 31.24 23.91
N LYS A 38 14.32 31.24 25.18
CA LYS A 38 13.69 30.10 25.87
C LYS A 38 12.18 30.17 25.66
N HIS A 39 11.59 29.23 24.93
CA HIS A 39 10.12 29.11 24.85
C HIS A 39 9.55 28.62 26.19
N ARG A 40 8.76 29.46 26.88
CA ARG A 40 7.86 29.04 27.96
C ARG A 40 6.46 28.85 27.40
N PHE A 41 5.94 27.63 27.46
CA PHE A 41 4.51 27.38 27.31
C PHE A 41 3.80 27.72 28.63
N ARG A 42 2.69 28.45 28.54
CA ARG A 42 1.81 28.76 29.68
C ARG A 42 0.51 28.01 29.49
N VAL A 43 0.33 26.92 30.22
CA VAL A 43 -0.97 26.26 30.42
C VAL A 43 -1.59 26.90 31.67
N SER A 44 -2.76 27.50 31.51
CA SER A 44 -3.52 28.10 32.61
C SER A 44 -4.59 27.11 33.07
N CYS A 45 -4.39 26.49 34.23
CA CYS A 45 -5.46 25.80 34.96
C CYS A 45 -5.85 26.63 36.19
N SER A 46 -7.15 26.79 36.42
CA SER A 46 -7.70 27.49 37.59
C SER A 46 -7.55 26.66 38.86
N GLY A 47 -7.17 27.32 39.95
CA GLY A 47 -7.15 26.73 41.29
C GLY A 47 -5.93 27.24 42.03
N GLY A 48 -6.14 28.14 42.98
CA GLY A 48 -5.06 28.79 43.70
C GLY A 48 -4.34 27.84 44.64
N GLU A 49 -3.02 27.95 44.68
CA GLU A 49 -2.18 27.67 45.86
C GLU A 49 -0.80 28.32 45.64
N LYS A 50 -0.28 28.98 46.69
CA LYS A 50 1.02 29.65 46.73
C LYS A 50 2.15 28.62 46.72
N TRP A 51 3.24 28.91 46.02
CA TRP A 51 4.53 28.22 46.19
C TRP A 51 5.69 29.21 46.21
N GLU A 52 6.53 29.12 47.24
CA GLU A 52 7.79 29.84 47.43
C GLU A 52 8.86 29.37 46.44
N SER A 53 9.59 30.32 45.87
CA SER A 53 10.78 30.06 45.06
C SER A 53 12.02 29.98 45.94
N SER A 54 12.68 28.82 45.97
CA SER A 54 14.05 28.69 46.50
C SER A 54 15.05 28.82 45.35
N GLU A 55 15.89 29.85 45.38
CA GLU A 55 17.05 29.99 44.50
C GLU A 55 18.22 29.18 45.06
N VAL A 56 18.76 28.24 44.29
CA VAL A 56 20.06 27.60 44.57
C VAL A 56 21.09 28.27 43.65
N LEU A 57 21.89 29.16 44.24
CA LEU A 57 23.08 29.73 43.62
C LEU A 57 24.20 28.68 43.62
N VAL A 58 24.68 28.31 42.44
CA VAL A 58 25.93 27.55 42.28
C VAL A 58 27.00 28.53 41.81
N GLU A 59 27.91 28.92 42.71
CA GLU A 59 29.12 29.66 42.37
C GLU A 59 30.08 28.79 41.56
N ARG A 60 30.58 29.30 40.42
CA ARG A 60 31.72 28.72 39.70
C ARG A 60 33.02 29.38 40.17
N GLY A 61 33.81 28.64 40.94
CA GLY A 61 35.22 28.95 41.18
C GLY A 61 36.07 28.59 39.96
N ALA A 62 36.99 29.49 39.58
CA ALA A 62 37.92 29.31 38.48
C ALA A 62 39.05 28.33 38.82
N THR A 63 39.47 27.48 37.86
CA THR A 63 40.87 27.19 37.44
C THR A 63 40.94 25.94 36.54
N GLY A 64 41.79 26.00 35.51
CA GLY A 64 42.36 24.83 34.83
C GLY A 64 41.59 24.31 33.61
N GLY A 65 42.20 24.40 32.42
CA GLY A 65 41.58 24.13 31.12
C GLY A 65 41.29 22.67 30.79
N LEU A 66 40.40 22.50 29.80
CA LEU A 66 40.15 21.30 28.98
C LEU A 66 39.55 21.79 27.64
N PRO A 67 40.31 21.77 26.54
CA PRO A 67 39.74 21.74 25.19
C PRO A 67 39.50 20.27 24.86
N ALA A 68 38.25 19.80 24.90
CA ALA A 68 37.97 18.39 24.55
C ALA A 68 36.53 18.07 24.17
N ILE A 69 35.55 18.98 24.35
CA ILE A 69 34.14 18.65 24.07
C ILE A 69 33.71 19.22 22.71
N ASP A 70 34.08 20.47 22.40
CA ASP A 70 33.76 21.10 21.10
C ASP A 70 34.53 20.50 19.91
N GLU A 71 35.70 19.88 20.14
CA GLU A 71 36.44 19.16 19.09
C GLU A 71 35.89 17.75 18.87
N LEU A 72 35.44 17.06 19.92
CA LEU A 72 34.79 15.75 19.78
C LEU A 72 33.40 15.84 19.13
N GLU A 73 32.59 16.86 19.45
CA GLU A 73 31.30 17.08 18.77
C GLU A 73 31.50 17.47 17.30
N LYS A 74 32.58 18.19 16.96
CA LYS A 74 32.94 18.50 15.57
C LYS A 74 33.47 17.30 14.82
N ASP A 75 34.30 16.47 15.45
CA ASP A 75 34.83 15.26 14.84
C ASP A 75 33.70 14.22 14.65
N GLU A 76 32.71 14.14 15.55
CA GLU A 76 31.51 13.32 15.37
C GLU A 76 30.57 13.87 14.26
N GLU A 77 30.37 15.18 14.16
CA GLU A 77 29.61 15.81 13.06
C GLU A 77 30.34 15.67 11.70
N GLU A 78 31.67 15.80 11.66
CA GLU A 78 32.49 15.62 10.45
C GLU A 78 32.59 14.13 10.04
N GLU A 79 32.66 13.18 10.98
CA GLU A 79 32.60 11.74 10.68
C GLU A 79 31.19 11.28 10.24
N GLU A 80 30.10 11.88 10.77
CA GLU A 80 28.74 11.66 10.25
C GLU A 80 28.57 12.24 8.83
N GLU A 81 29.22 13.37 8.51
CA GLU A 81 29.20 13.99 7.18
C GLU A 81 30.04 13.24 6.11
N GLU A 82 31.12 12.55 6.51
CA GLU A 82 31.98 11.77 5.59
C GLU A 82 31.35 10.43 5.17
N GLY A 83 30.41 9.89 5.95
CA GLY A 83 29.71 8.64 5.63
C GLY A 83 28.58 8.75 4.58
N GLU A 84 28.07 9.95 4.32
CA GLU A 84 26.98 10.14 3.36
C GLU A 84 27.49 10.24 1.91
N ARG A 85 27.22 9.18 1.13
CA ARG A 85 27.50 9.15 -0.32
C ARG A 85 26.81 10.30 -1.07
N TRP A 86 27.52 10.84 -2.07
CA TRP A 86 27.22 12.09 -2.78
C TRP A 86 25.81 12.22 -3.39
N TRP A 87 25.11 11.13 -3.71
CA TRP A 87 23.74 11.17 -4.26
C TRP A 87 22.63 11.23 -3.19
N LEU A 88 22.96 11.05 -1.90
CA LEU A 88 22.00 11.15 -0.79
C LEU A 88 22.15 12.44 0.02
N LYS A 89 23.13 13.29 -0.30
CA LYS A 89 23.39 14.52 0.45
C LYS A 89 22.22 15.50 0.34
N GLY A 90 21.71 15.96 1.50
CA GLY A 90 20.74 17.06 1.60
C GLY A 90 19.25 16.70 1.67
N LEU A 91 18.86 15.43 1.53
CA LEU A 91 17.46 15.01 1.73
C LEU A 91 17.18 14.62 3.19
N PRO A 92 16.11 15.14 3.83
CA PRO A 92 15.70 14.66 5.14
C PRO A 92 15.44 13.16 5.12
N GLN A 93 15.93 12.46 6.13
CA GLN A 93 15.95 10.99 6.17
C GLN A 93 14.59 10.33 6.01
N ARG A 94 13.52 10.96 6.51
CA ARG A 94 12.14 10.52 6.31
C ARG A 94 11.76 10.38 4.82
N TYR A 95 12.29 11.25 3.96
CA TYR A 95 12.06 11.17 2.51
C TYR A 95 12.92 10.09 1.85
N LYS A 96 14.15 9.86 2.34
CA LYS A 96 14.98 8.72 1.92
C LYS A 96 14.25 7.40 2.21
N LEU A 97 13.66 7.28 3.40
CA LEU A 97 12.89 6.10 3.81
C LEU A 97 11.63 5.90 2.97
N ILE A 98 10.84 6.96 2.72
CA ILE A 98 9.66 6.90 1.84
C ILE A 98 10.07 6.47 0.44
N GLY A 99 11.15 7.05 -0.12
CA GLY A 99 11.65 6.73 -1.45
C GLY A 99 12.10 5.28 -1.56
N ALA A 100 12.88 4.79 -0.59
CA ALA A 100 13.31 3.40 -0.56
C ALA A 100 12.13 2.44 -0.42
N THR A 101 11.18 2.73 0.47
CA THR A 101 9.96 1.93 0.65
C THR A 101 9.12 1.92 -0.63
N SER A 102 8.94 3.07 -1.30
CA SER A 102 8.24 3.15 -2.58
C SER A 102 8.91 2.28 -3.65
N LEU A 103 10.26 2.30 -3.72
CA LEU A 103 11.02 1.45 -4.62
C LEU A 103 10.83 -0.05 -4.32
N ALA A 104 10.66 -0.45 -3.06
CA ALA A 104 10.30 -1.83 -2.72
C ALA A 104 8.94 -2.24 -3.32
N PHE A 105 7.95 -1.34 -3.32
CA PHE A 105 6.64 -1.61 -3.93
C PHE A 105 6.67 -1.60 -5.45
N VAL A 106 7.59 -0.84 -6.06
CA VAL A 106 7.90 -0.95 -7.50
C VAL A 106 8.40 -2.35 -7.80
N ILE A 107 9.42 -2.84 -7.07
CA ILE A 107 10.00 -4.18 -7.25
C ILE A 107 8.96 -5.28 -7.01
N CYS A 108 8.21 -5.19 -5.90
CA CYS A 108 7.14 -6.12 -5.57
C CYS A 108 6.13 -6.26 -6.73
N ASN A 109 5.70 -5.17 -7.34
CA ASN A 109 4.73 -5.28 -8.41
C ASN A 109 5.34 -5.65 -9.77
N MET A 110 6.63 -5.33 -10.00
CA MET A 110 7.39 -5.89 -11.12
C MET A 110 7.43 -7.42 -11.03
N ASP A 111 7.68 -7.98 -9.83
CA ASP A 111 7.69 -9.42 -9.59
C ASP A 111 6.32 -10.08 -9.72
N LYS A 112 5.24 -9.34 -9.43
CA LYS A 112 3.87 -9.82 -9.63
C LYS A 112 3.54 -9.99 -11.13
N VAL A 113 3.91 -9.02 -11.96
CA VAL A 113 3.63 -9.05 -13.41
C VAL A 113 4.66 -9.85 -14.21
N ASN A 114 5.84 -10.15 -13.65
CA ASN A 114 6.88 -10.88 -14.37
C ASN A 114 6.39 -12.26 -14.86
N LEU A 115 5.61 -12.96 -14.02
CA LEU A 115 5.20 -14.33 -14.27
C LEU A 115 4.13 -14.38 -15.34
N SER A 116 3.21 -13.41 -15.40
CA SER A 116 2.17 -13.40 -16.43
C SER A 116 2.72 -13.24 -17.85
N VAL A 117 3.92 -12.65 -17.99
CA VAL A 117 4.65 -12.61 -19.28
C VAL A 117 5.50 -13.87 -19.47
N ALA A 118 6.28 -14.26 -18.45
CA ALA A 118 7.19 -15.41 -18.55
C ALA A 118 6.46 -16.76 -18.71
N ILE A 119 5.21 -16.86 -18.27
CA ILE A 119 4.43 -18.10 -18.37
C ILE A 119 4.22 -18.56 -19.82
N ILE A 120 4.19 -17.63 -20.79
CA ILE A 120 4.01 -17.95 -22.21
C ILE A 120 5.18 -18.80 -22.74
N PRO A 121 6.46 -18.33 -22.70
CA PRO A 121 7.60 -19.15 -23.11
C PRO A 121 7.84 -20.35 -22.19
N MET A 122 7.58 -20.25 -20.88
CA MET A 122 7.69 -21.40 -19.97
C MET A 122 6.72 -22.52 -20.36
N SER A 123 5.48 -22.19 -20.70
CA SER A 123 4.48 -23.19 -21.11
C SER A 123 4.88 -23.86 -22.42
N HIS A 124 5.45 -23.11 -23.36
CA HIS A 124 5.98 -23.66 -24.60
C HIS A 124 7.17 -24.60 -24.36
N GLN A 125 8.10 -24.25 -23.47
CA GLN A 125 9.28 -25.08 -23.17
C GLN A 125 8.94 -26.37 -22.41
N PHE A 126 8.03 -26.31 -21.44
CA PHE A 126 7.68 -27.45 -20.59
C PHE A 126 6.43 -28.20 -21.06
N GLY A 127 5.80 -27.77 -22.16
CA GLY A 127 4.58 -28.38 -22.70
C GLY A 127 3.38 -28.26 -21.75
N TRP A 128 3.27 -27.15 -21.02
CA TRP A 128 2.17 -26.93 -20.07
C TRP A 128 0.87 -26.58 -20.78
N ASN A 129 -0.23 -27.15 -20.29
CA ASN A 129 -1.57 -26.70 -20.64
C ASN A 129 -1.98 -25.49 -19.78
N SER A 130 -3.09 -24.86 -20.15
CA SER A 130 -3.63 -23.68 -19.45
C SER A 130 -3.97 -23.98 -17.99
N SER A 131 -4.41 -25.20 -17.66
CA SER A 131 -4.63 -25.65 -16.29
C SER A 131 -3.36 -25.56 -15.43
N THR A 132 -2.23 -26.04 -15.96
CA THR A 132 -0.94 -26.01 -15.26
C THR A 132 -0.41 -24.58 -15.14
N ALA A 133 -0.52 -23.78 -16.20
CA ALA A 133 -0.15 -22.36 -16.17
C ALA A 133 -0.95 -21.59 -15.10
N GLY A 134 -2.26 -21.82 -15.02
CA GLY A 134 -3.12 -21.24 -14.00
C GLY A 134 -2.77 -21.68 -12.57
N LEU A 135 -2.39 -22.95 -12.39
CA LEU A 135 -1.90 -23.45 -11.09
C LEU A 135 -0.63 -22.71 -10.66
N VAL A 136 0.36 -22.60 -11.55
CA VAL A 136 1.63 -21.89 -11.27
C VAL A 136 1.39 -20.43 -10.94
N GLN A 137 0.56 -19.72 -11.73
CA GLN A 137 0.22 -18.33 -11.45
C GLN A 137 -0.54 -18.16 -10.13
N SER A 138 -1.52 -19.02 -9.84
CA SER A 138 -2.34 -18.94 -8.62
C SER A 138 -1.56 -19.25 -7.33
N SER A 139 -0.50 -20.07 -7.41
CA SER A 139 0.29 -20.48 -6.24
C SER A 139 0.94 -19.31 -5.48
N PHE A 140 1.25 -18.22 -6.18
CA PHE A 140 1.67 -16.96 -5.55
C PHE A 140 0.63 -16.45 -4.55
N PHE A 141 -0.65 -16.49 -4.92
CA PHE A 141 -1.73 -15.98 -4.08
C PHE A 141 -1.95 -16.82 -2.82
N TRP A 142 -1.50 -18.08 -2.79
CA TRP A 142 -1.59 -18.94 -1.60
C TRP A 142 -0.72 -18.36 -0.48
N GLY A 143 0.54 -18.05 -0.79
CA GLY A 143 1.46 -17.41 0.14
C GLY A 143 1.05 -15.99 0.49
N TYR A 144 0.56 -15.24 -0.50
CA TYR A 144 0.11 -13.86 -0.31
C TYR A 144 -1.09 -13.78 0.65
N ALA A 145 -2.11 -14.61 0.49
CA ALA A 145 -3.27 -14.61 1.36
C ALA A 145 -2.93 -15.04 2.80
N LEU A 146 -2.07 -16.07 2.95
CA LEU A 146 -1.69 -16.60 4.26
C LEU A 146 -0.84 -15.62 5.08
N SER A 147 -0.07 -14.76 4.43
CA SER A 147 0.92 -13.90 5.09
C SER A 147 0.43 -12.51 5.47
N GLN A 148 -0.68 -12.02 4.89
CA GLN A 148 -1.19 -10.68 5.20
C GLN A 148 -1.57 -10.47 6.68
N LEU A 149 -2.29 -11.42 7.28
CA LEU A 149 -2.69 -11.32 8.70
C LEU A 149 -1.48 -11.45 9.64
N PRO A 150 -0.61 -12.48 9.50
CA PRO A 150 0.63 -12.56 10.28
C PRO A 150 1.56 -11.37 10.07
N GLY A 151 1.62 -10.80 8.86
CA GLY A 151 2.48 -9.66 8.52
C GLY A 151 2.20 -8.44 9.39
N GLY A 152 0.92 -8.13 9.63
CA GLY A 152 0.54 -7.06 10.56
C GLY A 152 0.96 -7.29 12.00
N TRP A 153 0.91 -8.54 12.45
CA TRP A 153 1.36 -8.91 13.80
C TRP A 153 2.89 -8.85 13.92
N LEU A 154 3.61 -9.37 12.92
CA LEU A 154 5.07 -9.31 12.84
C LEU A 154 5.57 -7.87 12.80
N ALA A 155 4.93 -6.98 12.02
CA ALA A 155 5.31 -5.58 11.91
C ALA A 155 5.20 -4.83 13.25
N LYS A 156 4.21 -5.16 14.08
CA LYS A 156 4.06 -4.58 15.42
C LYS A 156 5.18 -5.01 16.37
N ILE A 157 5.57 -6.29 16.31
CA ILE A 157 6.55 -6.91 17.22
C ILE A 157 7.99 -6.55 16.83
N PHE A 158 8.34 -6.78 15.57
CA PHE A 158 9.72 -6.65 15.07
C PHE A 158 10.01 -5.29 14.45
N GLY A 159 8.98 -4.46 14.28
CA GLY A 159 9.04 -3.17 13.58
C GLY A 159 8.91 -3.33 12.07
N GLY A 160 8.20 -2.39 11.44
CA GLY A 160 7.94 -2.39 10.00
C GLY A 160 9.21 -2.42 9.14
N ARG A 161 10.31 -1.80 9.61
CA ARG A 161 11.59 -1.81 8.87
C ARG A 161 12.15 -3.22 8.66
N LYS A 162 12.34 -3.98 9.74
CA LYS A 162 12.90 -5.34 9.68
C LYS A 162 11.99 -6.29 8.93
N VAL A 163 10.68 -6.17 9.13
CA VAL A 163 9.71 -7.03 8.43
C VAL A 163 9.70 -6.76 6.93
N LEU A 164 9.82 -5.48 6.52
CA LEU A 164 9.92 -5.13 5.10
C LEU A 164 11.20 -5.69 4.48
N GLU A 165 12.34 -5.51 5.14
CA GLU A 165 13.65 -6.00 4.67
C GLU A 165 13.68 -7.52 4.50
N VAL A 166 13.21 -8.27 5.51
CA VAL A 166 13.08 -9.73 5.45
C VAL A 166 12.09 -10.15 4.35
N GLY A 167 10.99 -9.42 4.20
CA GLY A 167 10.02 -9.63 3.13
C GLY A 167 10.67 -9.52 1.74
N VAL A 168 11.37 -8.41 1.49
CA VAL A 168 12.07 -8.13 0.23
C VAL A 168 13.10 -9.19 -0.07
N LEU A 169 13.93 -9.52 0.91
CA LEU A 169 14.95 -10.56 0.75
C LEU A 169 14.31 -11.92 0.42
N THR A 170 13.23 -12.27 1.12
CA THR A 170 12.54 -13.56 0.94
C THR A 170 11.97 -13.68 -0.48
N TRP A 171 11.22 -12.68 -0.96
CA TRP A 171 10.65 -12.77 -2.30
C TRP A 171 11.74 -12.69 -3.38
N SER A 172 12.77 -11.88 -3.18
CA SER A 172 13.85 -11.70 -4.18
C SER A 172 14.67 -12.98 -4.37
N LEU A 173 15.01 -13.65 -3.27
CA LEU A 173 15.68 -14.96 -3.32
C LEU A 173 14.77 -16.02 -3.92
N ALA A 174 13.49 -16.05 -3.55
CA ALA A 174 12.53 -16.99 -4.10
C ALA A 174 12.32 -16.78 -5.61
N THR A 175 12.28 -15.53 -6.08
CA THR A 175 12.24 -15.17 -7.50
C THR A 175 13.50 -15.67 -8.22
N ALA A 176 14.70 -15.44 -7.67
CA ALA A 176 15.95 -15.90 -8.28
C ALA A 176 16.06 -17.44 -8.37
N VAL A 177 15.38 -18.18 -7.49
CA VAL A 177 15.33 -19.65 -7.50
C VAL A 177 14.37 -20.21 -8.56
N VAL A 178 13.43 -19.42 -9.10
CA VAL A 178 12.42 -19.87 -10.06
C VAL A 178 13.01 -20.64 -11.25
N PRO A 179 14.04 -20.15 -11.97
CA PRO A 179 14.57 -20.88 -13.12
C PRO A 179 15.17 -22.24 -12.75
N MET A 180 15.82 -22.34 -11.58
CA MET A 180 16.38 -23.59 -11.07
C MET A 180 15.29 -24.60 -10.69
N ALA A 181 14.17 -24.09 -10.17
CA ALA A 181 13.04 -24.92 -9.72
C ALA A 181 12.04 -25.25 -10.82
N ALA A 182 12.08 -24.59 -11.98
CA ALA A 182 11.07 -24.70 -13.04
C ALA A 182 10.90 -26.12 -13.61
N GLY A 183 11.98 -26.92 -13.63
CA GLY A 183 11.93 -28.33 -14.05
C GLY A 183 11.24 -29.27 -13.06
N PHE A 184 10.97 -28.82 -11.82
CA PHE A 184 10.32 -29.60 -10.78
C PHE A 184 9.10 -28.85 -10.23
N MET A 185 7.91 -29.21 -10.70
CA MET A 185 6.66 -28.50 -10.42
C MET A 185 6.43 -28.17 -8.92
N PRO A 186 6.62 -29.11 -7.96
CA PRO A 186 6.47 -28.77 -6.54
C PRO A 186 7.47 -27.72 -6.05
N GLY A 187 8.69 -27.71 -6.58
CA GLY A 187 9.70 -26.70 -6.28
C GLY A 187 9.33 -25.32 -6.83
N LEU A 188 8.79 -25.27 -8.05
CA LEU A 188 8.27 -24.04 -8.65
C LEU A 188 7.08 -23.48 -7.86
N VAL A 189 6.11 -24.33 -7.51
CA VAL A 189 4.97 -23.92 -6.67
C VAL A 189 5.45 -23.40 -5.32
N LEU A 190 6.40 -24.07 -4.68
CA LEU A 190 6.97 -23.63 -3.41
C LEU A 190 7.68 -22.27 -3.53
N SER A 191 8.49 -22.05 -4.57
CA SER A 191 9.14 -20.76 -4.77
C SER A 191 8.12 -19.64 -4.97
N ARG A 192 7.05 -19.89 -5.73
CA ARG A 192 5.95 -18.92 -5.91
C ARG A 192 5.20 -18.63 -4.62
N VAL A 193 4.96 -19.64 -3.79
CA VAL A 193 4.37 -19.44 -2.45
C VAL A 193 5.29 -18.56 -1.58
N LEU A 194 6.60 -18.77 -1.61
CA LEU A 194 7.57 -17.95 -0.87
C LEU A 194 7.61 -16.49 -1.36
N VAL A 195 7.53 -16.26 -2.67
CA VAL A 195 7.36 -14.91 -3.23
C VAL A 195 6.09 -14.26 -2.67
N GLY A 196 4.97 -15.00 -2.67
CA GLY A 196 3.71 -14.56 -2.09
C GLY A 196 3.82 -14.19 -0.61
N ILE A 197 4.53 -14.97 0.19
CA ILE A 197 4.73 -14.70 1.62
C ILE A 197 5.50 -13.39 1.84
N GLY A 198 6.61 -13.19 1.10
CA GLY A 198 7.40 -11.97 1.22
C GLY A 198 6.61 -10.72 0.80
N GLU A 199 5.88 -10.80 -0.32
CA GLU A 199 5.05 -9.69 -0.78
C GLU A 199 3.85 -9.41 0.15
N GLY A 200 3.25 -10.44 0.75
CA GLY A 200 2.05 -10.29 1.57
C GLY A 200 2.28 -9.64 2.93
N VAL A 201 3.47 -9.78 3.53
CA VAL A 201 3.82 -9.08 4.78
C VAL A 201 4.16 -7.59 4.58
N SER A 202 4.52 -7.22 3.36
CA SER A 202 5.13 -5.92 3.03
C SER A 202 4.20 -4.71 3.14
N PRO A 203 2.91 -4.77 2.73
CA PRO A 203 1.94 -3.69 2.97
C PRO A 203 1.80 -3.32 4.45
N SER A 204 1.76 -4.33 5.34
CA SER A 204 1.66 -4.09 6.78
C SER A 204 2.95 -3.52 7.35
N ALA A 205 4.09 -4.01 6.89
CA ALA A 205 5.40 -3.51 7.28
C ALA A 205 5.59 -2.03 6.89
N ALA A 206 5.21 -1.67 5.66
CA ALA A 206 5.32 -0.31 5.16
C ALA A 206 4.39 0.69 5.87
N THR A 207 3.16 0.26 6.19
CA THR A 207 2.23 1.12 6.94
C THR A 207 2.67 1.37 8.38
N ASP A 208 3.23 0.37 9.06
CA ASP A 208 3.87 0.56 10.38
C ASP A 208 5.10 1.48 10.28
N LEU A 209 5.96 1.27 9.28
CA LEU A 209 7.14 2.10 9.04
C LEU A 209 6.79 3.58 8.82
N ILE A 210 5.77 3.86 8.00
CA ILE A 210 5.27 5.21 7.77
C ILE A 210 4.66 5.79 9.05
N ALA A 211 3.89 4.99 9.81
CA ALA A 211 3.26 5.43 11.04
C ALA A 211 4.29 5.88 12.10
N ARG A 212 5.44 5.20 12.19
CA ARG A 212 6.50 5.55 13.15
C ARG A 212 7.39 6.70 12.67
N SER A 213 7.64 6.78 11.37
CA SER A 213 8.68 7.67 10.83
C SER A 213 8.16 9.00 10.30
N ILE A 214 6.86 9.08 9.98
CA ILE A 214 6.26 10.24 9.29
C ILE A 214 5.26 10.96 10.22
N PRO A 215 5.32 12.31 10.30
CA PRO A 215 4.34 13.11 11.04
C PRO A 215 2.92 12.89 10.55
N MET A 216 1.94 13.03 11.45
CA MET A 216 0.53 12.72 11.17
C MET A 216 -0.03 13.50 9.97
N GLU A 217 0.41 14.74 9.80
CA GLU A 217 -0.01 15.66 8.74
C GLU A 217 0.46 15.23 7.34
N GLU A 218 1.55 14.44 7.26
CA GLU A 218 2.18 14.04 6.00
C GLU A 218 1.96 12.55 5.66
N ARG A 219 1.37 11.75 6.58
CA ARG A 219 1.25 10.29 6.40
C ARG A 219 0.44 9.90 5.18
N SER A 220 -0.66 10.59 4.89
CA SER A 220 -1.49 10.29 3.72
C SER A 220 -0.71 10.43 2.41
N ARG A 221 0.12 11.48 2.30
CA ARG A 221 1.01 11.70 1.15
C ARG A 221 2.10 10.64 1.07
N ALA A 222 2.69 10.24 2.20
CA ALA A 222 3.69 9.18 2.24
C ALA A 222 3.11 7.83 1.80
N VAL A 223 1.92 7.46 2.29
CA VAL A 223 1.19 6.25 1.87
C VAL A 223 0.91 6.29 0.37
N ALA A 224 0.43 7.42 -0.16
CA ALA A 224 0.16 7.56 -1.59
C ALA A 224 1.41 7.36 -2.46
N ILE A 225 2.57 7.90 -2.04
CA ILE A 225 3.85 7.72 -2.75
C ILE A 225 4.33 6.27 -2.68
N VAL A 226 4.24 5.64 -1.51
CA VAL A 226 4.68 4.25 -1.32
C VAL A 226 3.84 3.28 -2.14
N PHE A 227 2.52 3.31 -1.98
CA PHE A 227 1.63 2.40 -2.71
C PHE A 227 1.46 2.78 -4.18
N GLY A 228 1.68 4.05 -4.55
CA GLY A 228 1.79 4.46 -5.96
C GLY A 228 2.93 3.76 -6.70
N GLY A 229 3.95 3.28 -5.96
CA GLY A 229 5.01 2.43 -6.49
C GLY A 229 4.49 1.15 -7.15
N LEU A 230 3.36 0.59 -6.69
CA LEU A 230 2.75 -0.59 -7.33
C LEU A 230 2.41 -0.32 -8.80
N SER A 231 1.70 0.78 -9.08
CA SER A 231 1.32 1.13 -10.45
C SER A 231 2.54 1.35 -11.35
N VAL A 232 3.57 2.01 -10.84
CA VAL A 232 4.84 2.19 -11.55
C VAL A 232 5.52 0.84 -11.82
N GLY A 233 5.52 -0.06 -10.83
CA GLY A 233 6.06 -1.41 -10.95
C GLY A 233 5.35 -2.26 -12.01
N SER A 234 4.02 -2.15 -12.15
CA SER A 234 3.30 -2.81 -13.25
C SER A 234 3.82 -2.36 -14.61
N VAL A 235 3.95 -1.03 -14.79
CA VAL A 235 4.38 -0.44 -16.07
C VAL A 235 5.81 -0.84 -16.38
N LEU A 236 6.73 -0.69 -15.42
CA LEU A 236 8.14 -1.05 -15.61
C LEU A 236 8.33 -2.56 -15.81
N GLY A 237 7.60 -3.39 -15.06
CA GLY A 237 7.66 -4.84 -15.18
C GLY A 237 7.22 -5.30 -16.57
N LEU A 238 6.06 -4.85 -17.03
CA LEU A 238 5.53 -5.19 -18.36
C LEU A 238 6.34 -4.57 -19.52
N LEU A 239 7.07 -3.47 -19.27
CA LEU A 239 7.95 -2.86 -20.27
C LEU A 239 9.28 -3.63 -20.39
N LEU A 240 9.90 -3.95 -19.26
CA LEU A 240 11.26 -4.52 -19.20
C LEU A 240 11.28 -6.04 -19.34
N ALA A 241 10.33 -6.75 -18.70
CA ALA A 241 10.28 -8.21 -18.72
C ALA A 241 10.31 -8.80 -20.14
N PRO A 242 9.41 -8.41 -21.08
CA PRO A 242 9.41 -9.01 -22.41
C PRO A 242 10.71 -8.75 -23.19
N THR A 243 11.30 -7.56 -23.06
CA THR A 243 12.57 -7.22 -23.72
C THR A 243 13.73 -8.05 -23.19
N ILE A 244 13.77 -8.31 -21.88
CA ILE A 244 14.77 -9.19 -21.27
C ILE A 244 14.58 -10.63 -21.76
N ILE A 245 13.32 -11.12 -21.75
CA ILE A 245 12.97 -12.48 -22.17
C ILE A 245 13.36 -12.74 -23.64
N GLN A 246 13.06 -11.80 -24.54
CA GLN A 246 13.36 -11.94 -25.97
C GLN A 246 14.86 -12.02 -26.27
N ASN A 247 15.70 -11.31 -25.51
CA ASN A 247 17.14 -11.24 -25.77
C ASN A 247 17.95 -12.32 -25.03
N TYR A 248 17.52 -12.71 -23.83
CA TYR A 248 18.32 -13.55 -22.92
C TYR A 248 17.59 -14.80 -22.39
N GLY A 249 16.38 -15.11 -22.89
CA GLY A 249 15.57 -16.24 -22.43
C GLY A 249 14.72 -15.91 -21.21
N TRP A 250 13.72 -16.74 -20.92
CA TRP A 250 12.75 -16.45 -19.85
C TRP A 250 13.36 -16.57 -18.45
N GLU A 251 14.41 -17.37 -18.28
CA GLU A 251 15.12 -17.55 -17.02
C GLU A 251 15.73 -16.22 -16.53
N SER A 252 16.20 -15.40 -17.49
CA SER A 252 16.93 -14.17 -17.21
C SER A 252 16.09 -13.12 -16.47
N VAL A 253 14.78 -13.03 -16.71
CA VAL A 253 13.92 -12.04 -16.05
C VAL A 253 13.85 -12.27 -14.54
N PHE A 254 13.80 -13.53 -14.12
CA PHE A 254 13.74 -13.92 -12.72
C PHE A 254 15.07 -13.64 -12.00
N TYR A 255 16.20 -13.89 -12.66
CA TYR A 255 17.51 -13.53 -12.10
C TYR A 255 17.70 -12.01 -11.98
N VAL A 256 17.33 -11.25 -13.02
CA VAL A 256 17.46 -9.79 -13.01
C VAL A 256 16.58 -9.17 -11.92
N PHE A 257 15.30 -9.55 -11.84
CA PHE A 257 14.38 -8.95 -10.88
C PHE A 257 14.73 -9.37 -9.44
N GLY A 258 15.08 -10.64 -9.23
CA GLY A 258 15.61 -11.11 -7.95
C GLY A 258 16.87 -10.38 -7.52
N LEU A 259 17.81 -10.12 -8.44
CA LEU A 259 19.03 -9.36 -8.15
C LEU A 259 18.72 -7.90 -7.79
N VAL A 260 17.79 -7.24 -8.50
CA VAL A 260 17.36 -5.87 -8.19
C VAL A 260 16.81 -5.78 -6.77
N GLY A 261 16.02 -6.75 -6.33
CA GLY A 261 15.51 -6.80 -4.95
C GLY A 261 16.60 -7.06 -3.91
N ILE A 262 17.58 -7.91 -4.20
CA ILE A 262 18.75 -8.12 -3.30
C ILE A 262 19.60 -6.83 -3.20
N ILE A 263 19.86 -6.17 -4.32
CA ILE A 263 20.56 -4.87 -4.35
C ILE A 263 19.78 -3.84 -3.53
N TRP A 264 18.45 -3.83 -3.65
CA TRP A 264 17.60 -2.97 -2.84
C TRP A 264 17.79 -3.24 -1.34
N CYS A 265 17.85 -4.50 -0.88
CA CYS A 265 18.08 -4.81 0.53
C CYS A 265 19.42 -4.24 1.01
N LEU A 266 20.49 -4.43 0.23
CA LEU A 266 21.82 -3.89 0.56
C LEU A 266 21.80 -2.35 0.64
N ILE A 267 21.07 -1.69 -0.26
CA ILE A 267 20.92 -0.22 -0.23
C ILE A 267 20.06 0.20 0.98
N PHE A 268 19.01 -0.54 1.30
CA PHE A 268 18.10 -0.23 2.39
C PHE A 268 18.76 -0.34 3.77
N GLU A 269 19.66 -1.31 3.95
CA GLU A 269 20.52 -1.41 5.14
C GLU A 269 21.40 -0.15 5.30
N LEU A 270 21.91 0.39 4.18
CA LEU A 270 22.74 1.61 4.18
C LEU A 270 21.94 2.89 4.47
N VAL A 271 20.62 2.89 4.32
CA VAL A 271 19.76 4.02 4.72
C VAL A 271 19.66 4.03 6.25
N LYS A 272 20.70 4.52 6.93
CA LYS A 272 20.74 4.60 8.40
C LYS A 272 19.56 5.40 8.95
N GLU A 273 19.04 4.90 10.06
CA GLU A 273 18.04 5.58 10.86
C GLU A 273 18.73 6.62 11.76
N GLY A 274 19.08 7.80 11.25
CA GLY A 274 19.27 8.97 12.10
C GLY A 274 17.96 9.23 12.87
N GLN A 275 18.05 9.12 14.20
CA GLN A 275 16.95 9.24 15.16
C GLN A 275 15.96 8.06 15.24
N SER A 276 16.43 6.92 15.75
CA SER A 276 15.73 6.21 16.85
C SER A 276 16.61 5.28 17.70
N LEU A 277 17.93 5.47 17.70
CA LEU A 277 18.78 4.82 18.72
C LEU A 277 18.42 5.26 20.15
N VAL A 278 17.77 6.41 20.32
CA VAL A 278 17.27 6.87 21.62
C VAL A 278 16.16 5.97 22.18
N ASN A 279 15.42 5.22 21.35
CA ASN A 279 14.36 4.32 21.85
C ASN A 279 14.80 2.85 21.93
N ILE A 280 15.83 2.43 21.19
CA ILE A 280 16.40 1.09 21.33
C ILE A 280 17.33 1.06 22.56
N GLU A 281 18.08 2.13 22.81
CA GLU A 281 18.88 2.21 24.02
C GLU A 281 18.01 2.41 25.26
N GLU A 282 16.90 3.16 25.24
CA GLU A 282 15.93 3.15 26.36
C GLU A 282 15.21 1.80 26.53
N LEU A 283 14.96 1.01 25.48
CA LEU A 283 14.38 -0.33 25.61
C LEU A 283 15.38 -1.38 26.13
N PHE A 284 16.67 -1.19 25.89
CA PHE A 284 17.75 -2.10 26.32
C PHE A 284 18.49 -1.64 27.60
N ASN A 285 18.45 -0.35 27.97
CA ASN A 285 19.09 0.22 29.17
C ASN A 285 18.13 0.59 30.32
N ILE A 286 16.89 0.10 30.34
CA ILE A 286 16.18 -0.04 31.63
C ILE A 286 16.73 -1.29 32.31
N ASN A 287 17.79 -1.12 33.10
CA ASN A 287 18.22 -2.04 34.15
C ASN A 287 18.07 -3.54 33.82
N GLY A 288 18.99 -4.09 33.02
CA GLY A 288 19.55 -5.44 33.18
C GLY A 288 18.66 -6.65 33.53
N ASN A 289 17.34 -6.64 33.35
CA ASN A 289 16.47 -7.72 33.83
C ASN A 289 15.12 -7.85 33.10
N MET A 290 14.94 -7.25 31.92
CA MET A 290 13.77 -7.54 31.08
C MET A 290 14.19 -8.43 29.92
N SER A 291 13.85 -9.71 30.01
CA SER A 291 14.09 -10.68 28.95
C SER A 291 13.35 -10.24 27.69
N SER A 292 13.95 -10.39 26.52
CA SER A 292 13.30 -10.16 25.21
C SER A 292 11.97 -10.93 25.06
N LYS A 293 11.76 -11.96 25.89
CA LYS A 293 10.47 -12.66 26.02
C LYS A 293 9.40 -11.84 26.75
N GLU A 294 9.74 -11.03 27.74
CA GLU A 294 8.77 -10.21 28.49
C GLU A 294 8.25 -9.03 27.68
N SER A 295 9.10 -8.38 26.87
CA SER A 295 8.65 -7.33 25.94
C SER A 295 7.76 -7.90 24.83
N LEU A 296 8.13 -9.07 24.28
CA LEU A 296 7.30 -9.82 23.34
C LEU A 296 5.95 -10.22 23.98
N ASP A 297 5.98 -10.86 25.15
CA ASP A 297 4.76 -11.29 25.85
C ASP A 297 3.84 -10.12 26.22
N THR A 298 4.41 -8.94 26.50
CA THR A 298 3.64 -7.72 26.76
C THR A 298 2.97 -7.20 25.49
N SER A 299 3.69 -7.08 24.38
CA SER A 299 3.10 -6.71 23.08
C SER A 299 2.05 -7.73 22.60
N LEU A 300 2.27 -9.03 22.88
CA LEU A 300 1.29 -10.08 22.58
C LEU A 300 0.02 -9.95 23.42
N LYS A 301 0.15 -9.61 24.71
CA LYS A 301 -0.99 -9.34 25.58
C LYS A 301 -1.76 -8.11 25.16
N GLU A 302 -1.10 -7.02 24.75
CA GLU A 302 -1.75 -5.79 24.26
C GLU A 302 -2.50 -5.99 22.94
N ILE A 303 -1.92 -6.74 21.99
CA ILE A 303 -2.61 -7.10 20.75
C ILE A 303 -3.80 -8.00 21.06
N GLY A 304 -3.61 -8.99 21.93
CA GLY A 304 -4.66 -9.91 22.36
C GLY A 304 -5.81 -9.21 23.07
N SER A 305 -5.53 -8.22 23.93
CA SER A 305 -6.57 -7.43 24.60
C SER A 305 -7.30 -6.51 23.62
N SER A 306 -6.57 -5.82 22.74
CA SER A 306 -7.17 -4.96 21.71
C SER A 306 -8.08 -5.74 20.77
N LEU A 307 -7.70 -6.95 20.33
CA LEU A 307 -8.54 -7.82 19.49
C LEU A 307 -9.77 -8.37 20.22
N LYS A 308 -9.69 -8.50 21.55
CA LYS A 308 -10.79 -8.98 22.39
C LYS A 308 -11.85 -7.90 22.62
N GLU A 309 -11.48 -6.63 22.53
CA GLU A 309 -12.37 -5.48 22.60
C GLU A 309 -13.10 -5.21 21.27
N VAL A 310 -12.71 -5.88 20.17
CA VAL A 310 -13.34 -5.72 18.87
C VAL A 310 -14.71 -6.42 18.85
N PRO A 311 -15.80 -5.71 18.47
CA PRO A 311 -17.14 -6.27 18.47
C PRO A 311 -17.41 -7.16 17.23
N TRP A 312 -16.72 -8.31 17.16
CA TRP A 312 -16.77 -9.24 16.02
C TRP A 312 -18.20 -9.65 15.65
N LYS A 313 -19.03 -9.93 16.66
CA LYS A 313 -20.42 -10.33 16.44
C LYS A 313 -21.25 -9.22 15.79
N ALA A 314 -20.98 -7.96 16.13
CA ALA A 314 -21.68 -6.82 15.56
C ALA A 314 -21.30 -6.63 14.08
N PHE A 315 -20.02 -6.80 13.73
CA PHE A 315 -19.57 -6.72 12.33
C PHE A 315 -20.27 -7.75 11.44
N PHE A 316 -20.29 -9.03 11.85
CA PHE A 316 -20.89 -10.10 11.06
C PHE A 316 -22.43 -10.11 11.08
N LYS A 317 -23.07 -9.29 11.93
CA LYS A 317 -24.52 -9.04 11.85
C LYS A 317 -24.88 -7.92 10.86
N SER A 318 -23.93 -7.03 10.53
CA SER A 318 -24.19 -5.89 9.65
C SER A 318 -24.26 -6.30 8.18
N LYS A 319 -25.39 -5.98 7.53
CA LYS A 319 -25.58 -6.22 6.09
C LYS A 319 -24.62 -5.41 5.22
N ALA A 320 -24.26 -4.21 5.66
CA ALA A 320 -23.32 -3.34 4.95
C ALA A 320 -21.91 -3.94 4.92
N VAL A 321 -21.46 -4.53 6.05
CA VAL A 321 -20.17 -5.22 6.12
C VAL A 321 -20.15 -6.44 5.19
N TRP A 322 -21.21 -7.24 5.15
CA TRP A 322 -21.33 -8.34 4.18
C TRP A 322 -21.31 -7.87 2.72
N ALA A 323 -21.98 -6.75 2.42
CA ALA A 323 -21.94 -6.15 1.09
C ALA A 323 -20.51 -5.73 0.69
N MET A 324 -19.73 -5.20 1.63
CA MET A 324 -18.32 -4.85 1.41
C MET A 324 -17.43 -6.07 1.22
N ILE A 325 -17.60 -7.11 2.03
CA ILE A 325 -16.85 -8.36 1.88
C ILE A 325 -17.08 -8.94 0.48
N TYR A 326 -18.34 -9.03 0.06
CA TYR A 326 -18.70 -9.58 -1.24
C TYR A 326 -18.25 -8.70 -2.40
N ALA A 327 -18.41 -7.38 -2.30
CA ALA A 327 -17.92 -6.46 -3.33
C ALA A 327 -16.39 -6.52 -3.46
N HIS A 328 -15.64 -6.60 -2.35
CA HIS A 328 -14.19 -6.76 -2.43
C HIS A 328 -13.82 -8.07 -3.14
N PHE A 329 -14.47 -9.18 -2.79
CA PHE A 329 -14.31 -10.45 -3.50
C PHE A 329 -14.56 -10.32 -5.01
N CYS A 330 -15.69 -9.72 -5.42
CA CYS A 330 -16.04 -9.58 -6.84
C CYS A 330 -15.05 -8.68 -7.60
N GLY A 331 -14.66 -7.55 -7.00
CA GLY A 331 -13.71 -6.62 -7.60
C GLY A 331 -12.33 -7.26 -7.78
N SER A 332 -11.84 -7.96 -6.75
CA SER A 332 -10.58 -8.67 -6.79
C SER A 332 -10.56 -9.83 -7.77
N TRP A 333 -11.72 -10.46 -8.03
CA TRP A 333 -11.82 -11.51 -9.05
C TRP A 333 -11.38 -11.01 -10.41
N GLY A 334 -12.07 -10.00 -10.95
CA GLY A 334 -11.71 -9.46 -12.26
C GLY A 334 -10.33 -8.79 -12.28
N HIS A 335 -9.91 -8.17 -11.17
CA HIS A 335 -8.58 -7.56 -11.10
C HIS A 335 -7.45 -8.60 -11.20
N TYR A 336 -7.47 -9.66 -10.38
CA TYR A 336 -6.38 -10.63 -10.36
C TYR A 336 -6.39 -11.59 -11.55
N THR A 337 -7.57 -11.98 -12.07
CA THR A 337 -7.63 -12.81 -13.27
C THR A 337 -7.11 -12.05 -14.49
N CYS A 338 -7.52 -10.80 -14.69
CA CYS A 338 -6.96 -9.97 -15.76
C CYS A 338 -5.47 -9.71 -15.56
N LEU A 339 -5.01 -9.40 -14.35
CA LEU A 339 -3.57 -9.17 -14.12
C LEU A 339 -2.72 -10.39 -14.52
N SER A 340 -3.23 -11.59 -14.32
CA SER A 340 -2.48 -12.84 -14.54
C SER A 340 -2.60 -13.35 -15.99
N TRP A 341 -3.76 -13.18 -16.63
CA TRP A 341 -4.07 -13.77 -17.94
C TRP A 341 -4.08 -12.80 -19.12
N LEU A 342 -4.12 -11.48 -18.89
CA LEU A 342 -4.27 -10.51 -19.96
C LEU A 342 -3.13 -10.52 -21.00
N PRO A 343 -1.85 -10.68 -20.63
CA PRO A 343 -0.77 -10.83 -21.62
C PRO A 343 -0.96 -12.07 -22.51
N THR A 344 -1.35 -13.22 -21.93
CA THR A 344 -1.63 -14.44 -22.68
C THR A 344 -2.83 -14.25 -23.61
N PHE A 345 -3.91 -13.65 -23.11
CA PHE A 345 -5.10 -13.32 -23.91
C PHE A 345 -4.74 -12.46 -25.14
N PHE A 346 -3.97 -11.38 -24.97
CA PHE A 346 -3.57 -10.54 -26.09
C PHE A 346 -2.61 -11.24 -27.04
N SER A 347 -1.75 -12.13 -26.56
CA SER A 347 -0.87 -12.91 -27.44
C SER A 347 -1.67 -13.90 -28.31
N GLU A 348 -2.62 -14.62 -27.71
CA GLU A 348 -3.42 -15.64 -28.41
C GLU A 348 -4.50 -15.03 -29.32
N GLU A 349 -5.31 -14.10 -28.81
CA GLU A 349 -6.48 -13.57 -29.53
C GLU A 349 -6.08 -12.60 -30.64
N LEU A 350 -5.05 -11.79 -30.39
CA LEU A 350 -4.60 -10.75 -31.33
C LEU A 350 -3.43 -11.22 -32.20
N ASN A 351 -2.98 -12.47 -32.02
CA ASN A 351 -1.77 -13.05 -32.66
C ASN A 351 -0.53 -12.15 -32.50
N LEU A 352 -0.42 -11.47 -31.36
CA LEU A 352 0.70 -10.58 -31.06
C LEU A 352 1.90 -11.38 -30.57
N ASN A 353 3.10 -10.89 -30.87
CA ASN A 353 4.29 -11.44 -30.27
C ASN A 353 4.34 -11.13 -28.76
N LEU A 354 5.20 -11.83 -28.02
CA LEU A 354 5.32 -11.70 -26.56
C LEU A 354 5.50 -10.24 -26.10
N THR A 355 6.33 -9.47 -26.80
CA THR A 355 6.62 -8.07 -26.43
C THR A 355 5.45 -7.16 -26.69
N GLU A 356 4.81 -7.30 -27.85
CA GLU A 356 3.60 -6.55 -28.19
C GLU A 356 2.48 -6.85 -27.20
N ALA A 357 2.22 -8.12 -26.88
CA ALA A 357 1.17 -8.51 -25.93
C ALA A 357 1.42 -7.97 -24.51
N ALA A 358 2.67 -8.00 -24.05
CA ALA A 358 3.07 -7.43 -22.77
C ALA A 358 2.93 -5.90 -22.76
N TRP A 359 3.37 -5.20 -23.82
CA TRP A 359 3.25 -3.75 -23.92
C TRP A 359 1.79 -3.27 -24.03
N VAL A 360 0.94 -4.00 -24.75
CA VAL A 360 -0.50 -3.73 -24.82
C VAL A 360 -1.15 -3.90 -23.44
N SER A 361 -0.67 -4.86 -22.64
CA SER A 361 -1.12 -5.06 -21.24
C SER A 361 -0.77 -3.91 -20.29
N ILE A 362 0.08 -2.95 -20.70
CA ILE A 362 0.38 -1.74 -19.92
C ILE A 362 -0.81 -0.76 -19.96
N LEU A 363 -1.57 -0.73 -21.07
CA LEU A 363 -2.61 0.27 -21.32
C LEU A 363 -3.70 0.32 -20.24
N PRO A 364 -4.25 -0.80 -19.74
CA PRO A 364 -5.21 -0.79 -18.64
C PRO A 364 -4.65 -0.12 -17.38
N SER A 365 -3.41 -0.41 -17.01
CA SER A 365 -2.77 0.14 -15.81
C SER A 365 -2.57 1.66 -15.94
N LEU A 366 -2.15 2.14 -17.11
CA LEU A 366 -2.04 3.58 -17.40
C LEU A 366 -3.41 4.26 -17.37
N GLY A 367 -4.42 3.63 -17.98
CA GLY A 367 -5.80 4.09 -17.93
C GLY A 367 -6.31 4.22 -16.50
N SER A 368 -6.03 3.24 -15.64
CA SER A 368 -6.40 3.27 -14.22
C SER A 368 -5.78 4.44 -13.46
N ILE A 369 -4.53 4.82 -13.75
CA ILE A 369 -3.89 6.00 -13.12
C ILE A 369 -4.64 7.29 -13.49
N ILE A 370 -4.99 7.44 -14.77
CA ILE A 370 -5.73 8.61 -15.28
C ILE A 370 -7.13 8.65 -14.64
N ILE A 371 -7.86 7.53 -14.66
CA ILE A 371 -9.20 7.46 -14.11
C ILE A 371 -9.22 7.69 -12.61
N THR A 372 -8.27 7.15 -11.84
CA THR A 372 -8.16 7.41 -10.40
C THR A 372 -8.09 8.90 -10.10
N SER A 373 -7.35 9.66 -10.91
CA SER A 373 -7.22 11.12 -10.77
C SER A 373 -8.51 11.88 -11.06
N ILE A 374 -9.44 11.28 -11.80
CA ILE A 374 -10.77 11.85 -12.11
C ILE A 374 -11.82 11.39 -11.08
N ALA A 375 -11.76 10.13 -10.66
CA ALA A 375 -12.75 9.49 -9.80
C ALA A 375 -12.81 10.12 -8.39
N ALA A 376 -11.68 10.56 -7.84
CA ALA A 376 -11.66 11.22 -6.53
C ALA A 376 -12.33 12.61 -6.57
N PRO A 377 -11.91 13.57 -7.43
CA PRO A 377 -12.61 14.86 -7.56
C PRO A 377 -14.08 14.72 -7.95
N PHE A 378 -14.43 13.73 -8.78
CA PHE A 378 -15.81 13.46 -9.12
C PHE A 378 -16.66 13.11 -7.89
N ALA A 379 -16.18 12.19 -7.05
CA ALA A 379 -16.86 11.81 -5.83
C ALA A 379 -16.96 12.98 -4.85
N ASP A 380 -15.86 13.73 -4.67
CA ASP A 380 -15.81 14.89 -3.77
C ASP A 380 -16.77 16.00 -4.21
N ASN A 381 -16.84 16.28 -5.51
CA ASN A 381 -17.76 17.28 -6.07
C ASN A 381 -19.23 16.90 -5.87
N LEU A 382 -19.59 15.61 -6.03
CA LEU A 382 -20.96 15.16 -5.75
C LEU A 382 -21.31 15.32 -4.27
N ILE A 383 -20.40 14.97 -3.37
CA ILE A 383 -20.58 15.14 -1.92
C ILE A 383 -20.69 16.62 -1.56
N SER A 384 -19.83 17.49 -2.11
CA SER A 384 -19.88 18.93 -1.85
C SER A 384 -21.14 19.61 -2.38
N ASN A 385 -21.74 19.06 -3.44
CA ASN A 385 -23.03 19.51 -3.97
C ASN A 385 -24.24 18.95 -3.18
N GLY A 386 -24.01 18.27 -2.06
CA GLY A 386 -25.06 17.80 -1.16
C GLY A 386 -25.64 16.42 -1.50
N VAL A 387 -25.03 15.66 -2.40
CA VAL A 387 -25.43 14.27 -2.64
C VAL A 387 -24.99 13.42 -1.45
N GLU A 388 -25.92 12.61 -0.93
CA GLU A 388 -25.67 11.69 0.17
C GLU A 388 -24.45 10.78 -0.10
N THR A 389 -23.55 10.63 0.88
CA THR A 389 -22.32 9.84 0.76
C THR A 389 -22.59 8.42 0.28
N THR A 390 -23.59 7.73 0.86
CA THR A 390 -24.01 6.38 0.43
C THR A 390 -24.36 6.33 -1.05
N LYS A 391 -25.07 7.34 -1.58
CA LYS A 391 -25.43 7.39 -3.00
C LYS A 391 -24.18 7.59 -3.85
N VAL A 392 -23.25 8.46 -3.45
CA VAL A 392 -21.99 8.67 -4.17
C VAL A 392 -21.14 7.39 -4.20
N ARG A 393 -20.99 6.70 -3.06
CA ARG A 393 -20.26 5.42 -2.99
C ARG A 393 -20.92 4.34 -3.85
N LYS A 394 -22.26 4.29 -3.88
CA LYS A 394 -23.02 3.40 -4.77
C LYS A 394 -22.79 3.72 -6.24
N ILE A 395 -22.82 4.99 -6.64
CA ILE A 395 -22.55 5.42 -8.02
C ILE A 395 -21.12 5.01 -8.43
N CYS A 396 -20.13 5.35 -7.62
CA CYS A 396 -18.73 5.04 -7.93
C CYS A 396 -18.52 3.53 -8.07
N GLN A 397 -19.04 2.72 -7.14
CA GLN A 397 -18.89 1.27 -7.23
C GLN A 397 -19.66 0.66 -8.40
N THR A 398 -20.82 1.23 -8.77
CA THR A 398 -21.59 0.79 -9.93
C THR A 398 -20.82 1.04 -11.21
N ILE A 399 -20.18 2.22 -11.35
CA ILE A 399 -19.27 2.50 -12.48
C ILE A 399 -18.14 1.48 -12.48
N ALA A 400 -17.55 1.21 -11.32
CA ALA A 400 -16.41 0.32 -11.19
C ALA A 400 -16.68 -1.13 -11.61
N PHE A 401 -17.92 -1.62 -11.47
CA PHE A 401 -18.29 -3.00 -11.81
C PHE A 401 -19.02 -3.12 -13.14
N LEU A 402 -19.97 -2.23 -13.44
CA LEU A 402 -20.71 -2.32 -14.69
C LEU A 402 -19.86 -1.97 -15.90
N SER A 403 -18.86 -1.10 -15.76
CA SER A 403 -17.97 -0.77 -16.89
C SER A 403 -17.14 -1.97 -17.37
N PRO A 404 -16.34 -2.68 -16.55
CA PRO A 404 -15.63 -3.86 -17.03
C PRO A 404 -16.60 -4.96 -17.46
N ALA A 405 -17.73 -5.16 -16.78
CA ALA A 405 -18.72 -6.15 -17.19
C ALA A 405 -19.30 -5.87 -18.59
N PHE A 406 -19.64 -4.61 -18.88
CA PHE A 406 -20.16 -4.21 -20.19
C PHE A 406 -19.12 -4.39 -21.30
N PHE A 407 -17.89 -3.91 -21.10
CA PHE A 407 -16.84 -4.03 -22.11
C PHE A 407 -16.34 -5.46 -22.31
N MET A 408 -16.29 -6.28 -21.25
CA MET A 408 -16.00 -7.71 -21.37
C MET A 408 -17.12 -8.45 -22.12
N ALA A 409 -18.39 -8.12 -21.86
CA ALA A 409 -19.50 -8.69 -22.60
C ALA A 409 -19.44 -8.30 -24.09
N LEU A 410 -19.12 -7.05 -24.39
CA LEU A 410 -18.96 -6.58 -25.77
C LEU A 410 -17.79 -7.29 -26.48
N SER A 411 -16.68 -7.50 -25.77
CA SER A 411 -15.51 -8.24 -26.26
C SER A 411 -15.76 -9.75 -26.40
N SER A 412 -16.81 -10.27 -25.75
CA SER A 412 -17.21 -11.68 -25.83
C SER A 412 -18.09 -12.00 -27.03
N LEU A 413 -18.65 -10.98 -27.68
CA LEU A 413 -19.51 -11.14 -28.85
C LEU A 413 -18.65 -11.14 -30.10
N ASP A 414 -18.87 -12.12 -30.99
CA ASP A 414 -18.22 -12.16 -32.30
C ASP A 414 -18.86 -11.11 -33.24
N LEU A 415 -18.50 -9.86 -33.00
CA LEU A 415 -18.97 -8.69 -33.74
C LEU A 415 -18.06 -8.38 -34.95
N GLY A 416 -17.08 -9.23 -35.24
CA GLY A 416 -16.07 -8.98 -36.28
C GLY A 416 -15.20 -7.75 -36.00
N LEU A 417 -15.04 -7.39 -34.71
CA LEU A 417 -14.27 -6.22 -34.32
C LEU A 417 -12.78 -6.46 -34.58
N PRO A 418 -12.05 -5.45 -35.03
CA PRO A 418 -10.61 -5.54 -35.18
C PRO A 418 -9.91 -5.67 -33.80
N PRO A 419 -8.73 -6.31 -33.75
CA PRO A 419 -7.98 -6.57 -32.52
C PRO A 419 -7.82 -5.35 -31.58
N TRP A 420 -7.54 -4.18 -32.14
CA TRP A 420 -7.30 -2.96 -31.37
C TRP A 420 -8.58 -2.37 -30.74
N GLU A 421 -9.76 -2.69 -31.26
CA GLU A 421 -11.04 -2.31 -30.64
C GLU A 421 -11.28 -3.11 -29.36
N ILE A 422 -10.95 -4.40 -29.35
CA ILE A 422 -11.01 -5.27 -28.16
C ILE A 422 -10.08 -4.72 -27.07
N VAL A 423 -8.85 -4.35 -27.44
CA VAL A 423 -7.90 -3.71 -26.53
C VAL A 423 -8.48 -2.42 -25.95
N ALA A 424 -9.07 -1.55 -26.79
CA ALA A 424 -9.64 -0.29 -26.35
C ALA A 424 -10.81 -0.48 -25.37
N PHE A 425 -11.69 -1.46 -25.63
CA PHE A 425 -12.81 -1.80 -24.76
C PHE A 425 -12.34 -2.36 -23.41
N LEU A 426 -11.45 -3.37 -23.42
CA LEU A 426 -10.92 -3.94 -22.19
C LEU A 426 -10.13 -2.91 -21.37
N THR A 427 -9.31 -2.09 -22.04
CA THR A 427 -8.58 -0.98 -21.39
C THR A 427 -9.54 0.00 -20.74
N SER A 428 -10.59 0.42 -21.45
CA SER A 428 -11.57 1.38 -20.94
C SER A 428 -12.34 0.83 -19.73
N GLY A 429 -12.78 -0.44 -19.80
CA GLY A 429 -13.50 -1.09 -18.70
C GLY A 429 -12.64 -1.29 -17.46
N LEU A 430 -11.42 -1.80 -17.64
CA LEU A 430 -10.48 -1.98 -16.53
C LEU A 430 -10.01 -0.65 -15.94
N ALA A 431 -9.82 0.39 -16.75
CA ALA A 431 -9.49 1.72 -16.27
C ALA A 431 -10.62 2.30 -15.41
N LEU A 432 -11.87 2.21 -15.87
CA LEU A 432 -13.07 2.66 -15.16
C LEU A 432 -13.33 1.88 -13.86
N SER A 433 -12.83 0.64 -13.74
CA SER A 433 -12.88 -0.11 -12.48
C SER A 433 -12.19 0.60 -11.30
N SER A 434 -11.28 1.54 -11.58
CA SER A 434 -10.58 2.33 -10.56
C SER A 434 -11.49 3.24 -9.72
N PHE A 435 -12.74 3.48 -10.16
CA PHE A 435 -13.76 4.12 -9.33
C PHE A 435 -14.06 3.37 -8.02
N ALA A 436 -13.65 2.09 -7.91
CA ALA A 436 -13.75 1.32 -6.67
C ALA A 436 -12.97 1.96 -5.50
N LEU A 437 -11.90 2.72 -5.79
CA LEU A 437 -11.16 3.47 -4.77
C LEU A 437 -12.05 4.52 -4.08
N SER A 438 -12.86 5.24 -4.85
CA SER A 438 -13.84 6.21 -4.34
C SER A 438 -15.14 5.58 -3.84
N GLY A 439 -15.38 4.30 -4.17
CA GLY A 439 -16.56 3.51 -3.77
C GLY A 439 -16.30 2.64 -2.54
N LEU A 440 -15.87 1.41 -2.75
CA LEU A 440 -15.59 0.42 -1.71
C LEU A 440 -14.56 0.89 -0.67
N TYR A 441 -13.41 1.41 -1.11
CA TYR A 441 -12.31 1.69 -0.18
C TYR A 441 -12.65 2.80 0.82
N CYS A 442 -13.23 3.91 0.37
CA CYS A 442 -13.72 4.97 1.25
C CYS A 442 -14.81 4.51 2.22
N THR A 443 -15.64 3.53 1.83
CA THR A 443 -16.78 3.07 2.65
C THR A 443 -16.33 2.48 4.00
N HIS A 444 -15.13 1.91 4.09
CA HIS A 444 -14.57 1.43 5.37
C HIS A 444 -14.46 2.55 6.40
N GLN A 445 -14.03 3.74 5.97
CA GLN A 445 -13.87 4.91 6.84
C GLN A 445 -15.21 5.62 7.10
N ASP A 446 -16.14 5.56 6.13
CA ASP A 446 -17.47 6.16 6.26
C ASP A 446 -18.35 5.42 7.29
N ILE A 447 -18.30 4.07 7.32
CA ILE A 447 -19.07 3.26 8.28
C ILE A 447 -18.51 3.38 9.70
N SER A 448 -17.19 3.26 9.87
CA SER A 448 -16.58 3.40 11.19
C SER A 448 -15.15 3.90 11.06
N ARG A 449 -14.90 5.08 11.60
CA ARG A 449 -13.54 5.65 11.68
C ARG A 449 -12.64 4.88 12.64
N GLU A 450 -13.22 4.34 13.72
CA GLU A 450 -12.50 3.58 14.74
C GLU A 450 -12.04 2.21 14.21
N TYR A 451 -12.94 1.49 13.53
CA TYR A 451 -12.67 0.13 13.05
C TYR A 451 -12.31 0.05 11.56
N ALA A 452 -12.09 1.18 10.88
CA ALA A 452 -11.84 1.25 9.43
C ALA A 452 -10.75 0.27 8.96
N SER A 453 -9.60 0.24 9.67
CA SER A 453 -8.48 -0.64 9.33
C SER A 453 -8.79 -2.12 9.54
N ILE A 454 -9.60 -2.46 10.56
CA ILE A 454 -10.02 -3.84 10.82
C ILE A 454 -11.00 -4.29 9.73
N LEU A 455 -11.98 -3.45 9.39
CA LEU A 455 -12.93 -3.72 8.32
C LEU A 455 -12.21 -3.92 6.98
N LEU A 456 -11.22 -3.06 6.66
CA LEU A 456 -10.41 -3.23 5.45
C LEU A 456 -9.60 -4.53 5.47
N GLY A 457 -9.03 -4.89 6.62
CA GLY A 457 -8.33 -6.17 6.78
C GLY A 457 -9.23 -7.38 6.52
N ILE A 458 -10.45 -7.37 7.05
CA ILE A 458 -11.45 -8.44 6.81
C ILE A 458 -11.78 -8.53 5.32
N THR A 459 -12.14 -7.42 4.68
CA THR A 459 -12.54 -7.43 3.27
C THR A 459 -11.36 -7.80 2.36
N ASN A 460 -10.15 -7.33 2.64
CA ASN A 460 -8.95 -7.64 1.86
C ASN A 460 -8.53 -9.11 1.97
N THR A 461 -8.71 -9.73 3.15
CA THR A 461 -8.46 -11.17 3.34
C THR A 461 -9.35 -12.00 2.42
N VAL A 462 -10.65 -11.70 2.39
CA VAL A 462 -11.59 -12.35 1.46
C VAL A 462 -11.29 -11.96 0.01
N GLY A 463 -10.89 -10.71 -0.22
CA GLY A 463 -10.45 -10.19 -1.50
C GLY A 463 -9.20 -10.87 -2.06
N ALA A 464 -8.42 -11.60 -1.27
CA ALA A 464 -7.27 -12.37 -1.78
C ALA A 464 -7.67 -13.74 -2.37
N ILE A 465 -8.80 -14.31 -1.93
CA ILE A 465 -9.30 -15.63 -2.37
C ILE A 465 -9.48 -15.73 -3.90
N PRO A 466 -10.01 -14.71 -4.61
CA PRO A 466 -10.12 -14.76 -6.06
C PRO A 466 -8.78 -14.89 -6.79
N GLY A 467 -7.66 -14.44 -6.22
CA GLY A 467 -6.35 -14.68 -6.82
C GLY A 467 -5.96 -16.16 -6.79
N ILE A 468 -6.39 -16.87 -5.74
CA ILE A 468 -6.19 -18.33 -5.59
C ILE A 468 -7.11 -19.09 -6.55
N LEU A 469 -8.42 -18.86 -6.42
CA LEU A 469 -9.43 -19.66 -7.11
C LEU A 469 -9.64 -19.19 -8.55
N GLY A 470 -9.72 -17.88 -8.78
CA GLY A 470 -10.04 -17.30 -10.08
C GLY A 470 -8.96 -17.56 -11.11
N VAL A 471 -7.69 -17.35 -10.76
CA VAL A 471 -6.56 -17.56 -11.69
C VAL A 471 -6.45 -19.02 -12.11
N ALA A 472 -6.57 -19.96 -11.15
CA ALA A 472 -6.56 -21.39 -11.42
C ALA A 472 -7.79 -21.83 -12.23
N LEU A 473 -8.98 -21.32 -11.88
CA LEU A 473 -10.23 -21.65 -12.57
C LEU A 473 -10.22 -21.16 -14.01
N THR A 474 -9.70 -19.96 -14.30
CA THR A 474 -9.54 -19.48 -15.68
C THR A 474 -8.67 -20.41 -16.49
N GLY A 475 -7.54 -20.89 -15.94
CA GLY A 475 -6.69 -21.87 -16.61
C GLY A 475 -7.41 -23.19 -16.93
N TYR A 476 -8.13 -23.74 -15.94
CA TYR A 476 -8.92 -24.96 -16.09
C TYR A 476 -10.05 -24.83 -17.13
N LEU A 477 -10.79 -23.72 -17.08
CA LEU A 477 -11.86 -23.44 -18.02
C LEU A 477 -11.31 -23.23 -19.42
N LEU A 478 -10.16 -22.56 -19.58
CA LEU A 478 -9.53 -22.35 -20.88
C LEU A 478 -9.08 -23.68 -21.50
N ASP A 479 -8.52 -24.58 -20.70
CA ASP A 479 -8.11 -25.92 -21.12
C ASP A 479 -9.32 -26.78 -21.55
N SER A 480 -10.46 -26.63 -20.88
CA SER A 480 -11.67 -27.41 -21.15
C SER A 480 -12.55 -26.84 -22.27
N THR A 481 -12.60 -25.51 -22.40
CA THR A 481 -13.55 -24.81 -23.29
C THR A 481 -12.89 -24.19 -24.52
N HIS A 482 -11.57 -24.01 -24.50
CA HIS A 482 -10.80 -23.30 -25.52
C HIS A 482 -11.36 -21.91 -25.85
N SER A 483 -12.02 -21.26 -24.90
CA SER A 483 -12.69 -19.97 -25.11
C SER A 483 -12.37 -18.99 -23.98
N TRP A 484 -11.81 -17.84 -24.34
CA TRP A 484 -11.57 -16.71 -23.43
C TRP A 484 -12.87 -16.10 -22.89
N SER A 485 -13.93 -16.13 -23.69
CA SER A 485 -15.28 -15.69 -23.29
C SER A 485 -15.80 -16.50 -22.09
N LEU A 486 -15.68 -17.83 -22.14
CA LEU A 486 -16.15 -18.69 -21.05
C LEU A 486 -15.18 -18.78 -19.86
N SER A 487 -13.87 -18.68 -20.10
CA SER A 487 -12.85 -18.88 -19.08
C SER A 487 -12.51 -17.64 -18.27
N LEU A 488 -12.46 -16.47 -18.91
CA LEU A 488 -12.06 -15.21 -18.28
C LEU A 488 -13.23 -14.24 -18.15
N PHE A 489 -13.99 -14.00 -19.22
CA PHE A 489 -15.01 -12.95 -19.24
C PHE A 489 -16.28 -13.36 -18.48
N ALA A 490 -16.88 -14.52 -18.76
CA ALA A 490 -18.14 -14.93 -18.14
C ALA A 490 -18.08 -14.99 -16.60
N PRO A 491 -17.06 -15.59 -15.96
CA PRO A 491 -16.94 -15.56 -14.49
C PRO A 491 -16.77 -14.14 -13.95
N SER A 492 -15.96 -13.31 -14.62
CA SER A 492 -15.73 -11.92 -14.20
C SER A 492 -17.00 -11.08 -14.31
N ILE A 493 -17.72 -11.19 -15.43
CA ILE A 493 -19.03 -10.54 -15.65
C ILE A 493 -20.02 -10.98 -14.59
N PHE A 494 -20.11 -12.29 -14.30
CA PHE A 494 -20.99 -12.82 -13.26
C PHE A 494 -20.72 -12.17 -11.90
N PHE A 495 -19.46 -12.10 -11.47
CA PHE A 495 -19.11 -11.49 -10.19
C PHE A 495 -19.31 -9.98 -10.17
N TYR A 496 -19.02 -9.27 -11.27
CA TYR A 496 -19.30 -7.84 -11.35
C TYR A 496 -20.80 -7.53 -11.28
N LEU A 497 -21.65 -8.28 -11.98
CA LEU A 497 -23.10 -8.07 -11.97
C LEU A 497 -23.71 -8.40 -10.61
N THR A 498 -23.39 -9.56 -10.05
CA THR A 498 -23.88 -9.97 -8.73
C THR A 498 -23.35 -9.05 -7.63
N GLY A 499 -22.08 -8.66 -7.70
CA GLY A 499 -21.46 -7.67 -6.80
C GLY A 499 -22.18 -6.32 -6.86
N THR A 500 -22.56 -5.86 -8.06
CA THR A 500 -23.32 -4.61 -8.24
C THR A 500 -24.70 -4.71 -7.58
N VAL A 501 -25.42 -5.81 -7.80
CA VAL A 501 -26.75 -6.02 -7.20
C VAL A 501 -26.67 -6.01 -5.68
N ILE A 502 -25.75 -6.78 -5.09
CA ILE A 502 -25.58 -6.85 -3.64
C ILE A 502 -25.14 -5.48 -3.07
N TRP A 503 -24.23 -4.78 -3.74
CA TRP A 503 -23.78 -3.46 -3.32
C TRP A 503 -24.92 -2.43 -3.33
N LEU A 504 -25.71 -2.39 -4.39
CA LEU A 504 -26.84 -1.45 -4.49
C LEU A 504 -27.92 -1.72 -3.44
N LEU A 505 -28.21 -3.00 -3.15
CA LEU A 505 -29.22 -3.40 -2.17
C LEU A 505 -28.79 -3.16 -0.72
N PHE A 506 -27.54 -3.46 -0.37
CA PHE A 506 -27.13 -3.61 1.03
C PHE A 506 -25.99 -2.69 1.49
N ALA A 507 -25.25 -2.05 0.58
CA ALA A 507 -24.20 -1.12 1.00
C ALA A 507 -24.82 0.14 1.65
N SER A 508 -24.17 0.60 2.71
CA SER A 508 -24.45 1.86 3.38
C SER A 508 -23.13 2.51 3.77
N SER A 509 -23.06 3.83 3.67
CA SER A 509 -21.91 4.64 4.11
C SER A 509 -22.32 5.57 5.26
N GLU A 510 -23.43 5.25 5.93
CA GLU A 510 -23.82 5.92 7.17
C GLU A 510 -22.98 5.38 8.35
N PRO A 511 -22.53 6.25 9.27
CA PRO A 511 -21.78 5.81 10.44
C PRO A 511 -22.57 4.79 11.28
N GLN A 512 -21.93 3.66 11.59
CA GLN A 512 -22.51 2.59 12.43
C GLN A 512 -21.75 2.49 13.75
N THR A 513 -22.50 2.39 14.85
CA THR A 513 -21.96 2.05 16.16
C THR A 513 -21.99 0.55 16.34
N PHE A 514 -20.82 -0.06 16.46
CA PHE A 514 -20.70 -1.50 16.73
C PHE A 514 -20.57 -1.70 18.25
N THR A 515 -21.64 -2.21 18.86
CA THR A 515 -21.66 -2.61 20.27
C THR A 515 -21.99 -4.10 20.35
N ASP A 516 -21.38 -4.81 21.30
CA ASP A 516 -21.51 -6.27 21.45
C ASP A 516 -22.92 -6.79 21.77
#